data_AF-A0A1S2H2T4-F1
#
_entry.id   AF-A0A1S2H2T4-F1
#
_cell.length_a   1.000
_cell.length_b   1.000
_cell.length_c   1.000
_cell.angle_alpha   90.00
_cell.angle_beta   90.00
_cell.angle_gamma   90.00
#
_symmetry.space_group_name_H-M   'P 1'
#
loop_
_entity.id
_entity.type
_entity.pdbx_description
1 polymer ?
#
loop_
_entity_poly.entity_id
_entity_poly.type
_entity_poly.pdbx_seq_one_letter_code
_entity_poly.pdbx_strand_id
1 'polypeptide(L)'
;MLTSGDPGVPRGPKRPRKLPVSTWIGLVGTALLALLGLASGGFWSMVLMVSLVILLTAVYGVLFRRTTWLRLPRKRTAAALGAGLAFVVLIGSSAAYGSTHPVEAVRPAPVAAGAPAHPSATPKHTNTPTPTPTPVVTTETVTETTAIPFTTTSVESATAASGSSAVTTVGVDGVQTKTFTVTYTDGVETGRTLASDVVTTAPVAQVTTIGTYVAPPPPPAPPVAPTCTNGSYVNAAGNTVCRPEVSSSAPSGATAKCGDGTYSFSQSRRGTCSSHGGVAAWL
;
A
#
# COMPACT_ATOMS: atom_id res chain seq x y z
N MET A 1 -7.97 -25.56 66.05
CA MET A 1 -8.90 -25.49 64.90
C MET A 1 -8.01 -25.55 63.65
N LEU A 2 -7.58 -26.67 63.06
CA LEU A 2 -8.28 -27.83 62.46
C LEU A 2 -9.36 -27.47 61.43
N THR A 3 -9.16 -28.02 60.20
CA THR A 3 -10.10 -28.18 59.06
C THR A 3 -10.35 -26.89 58.25
N SER A 4 -10.38 -26.79 56.91
CA SER A 4 -10.24 -27.66 55.72
C SER A 4 -9.94 -26.71 54.53
N GLY A 5 -9.20 -27.01 53.47
CA GLY A 5 -8.98 -28.29 52.82
C GLY A 5 -10.05 -28.54 51.74
N ASP A 6 -10.19 -27.64 50.75
CA ASP A 6 -11.15 -27.79 49.65
C ASP A 6 -10.49 -28.56 48.48
N PRO A 7 -11.00 -29.74 48.09
CA PRO A 7 -10.34 -30.62 47.12
C PRO A 7 -10.62 -30.20 45.68
N GLY A 8 -9.55 -30.18 44.88
CA GLY A 8 -9.59 -29.92 43.45
C GLY A 8 -10.49 -30.90 42.69
N VAL A 9 -11.46 -30.36 41.95
CA VAL A 9 -12.32 -31.10 41.02
C VAL A 9 -11.50 -31.51 39.78
N PRO A 10 -11.40 -32.81 39.44
CA PRO A 10 -10.72 -33.24 38.23
C PRO A 10 -11.58 -32.93 36.99
N ARG A 11 -11.04 -32.12 36.07
CA ARG A 11 -11.67 -31.83 34.77
C ARG A 11 -11.59 -33.07 33.88
N GLY A 12 -12.73 -33.75 33.70
CA GLY A 12 -12.86 -34.92 32.83
C GLY A 12 -12.49 -34.65 31.36
N PRO A 13 -12.19 -35.71 30.57
CA PRO A 13 -11.71 -35.58 29.20
C PRO A 13 -12.76 -34.92 28.30
N LYS A 14 -12.38 -33.82 27.65
CA LYS A 14 -13.23 -33.10 26.70
C LYS A 14 -13.57 -34.02 25.52
N ARG A 15 -14.85 -34.35 25.37
CA ARG A 15 -15.34 -35.12 24.20
C ARG A 15 -14.99 -34.37 22.91
N PRO A 16 -14.49 -35.07 21.86
CA PRO A 16 -14.19 -34.43 20.58
C PRO A 16 -15.49 -33.94 19.95
N ARG A 17 -15.56 -32.63 19.65
CA ARG A 17 -16.71 -32.03 18.98
C ARG A 17 -16.78 -32.58 17.56
N LYS A 18 -17.81 -33.38 17.27
CA LYS A 18 -18.13 -33.81 15.91
C LYS A 18 -18.58 -32.59 15.10
N LEU A 19 -17.86 -32.28 14.04
CA LEU A 19 -18.20 -31.19 13.12
C LEU A 19 -19.45 -31.59 12.32
N PRO A 20 -20.41 -30.66 12.11
CA PRO A 20 -21.63 -30.96 11.35
C PRO A 20 -21.29 -31.25 9.89
N VAL A 21 -22.06 -32.17 9.27
CA VAL A 21 -21.82 -32.71 7.91
C VAL A 21 -21.64 -31.63 6.84
N SER A 22 -22.34 -30.50 6.96
CA SER A 22 -22.19 -29.35 6.06
C SER A 22 -20.78 -28.74 6.07
N THR A 23 -20.05 -28.86 7.18
CA THR A 23 -18.66 -28.40 7.32
C THR A 23 -17.72 -29.32 6.57
N TRP A 24 -17.96 -30.62 6.62
CA TRP A 24 -17.20 -31.62 5.88
C TRP A 24 -17.39 -31.46 4.36
N ILE A 25 -18.63 -31.20 3.92
CA ILE A 25 -18.92 -30.96 2.50
C ILE A 25 -18.21 -29.70 1.99
N GLY A 26 -18.21 -28.61 2.77
CA GLY A 26 -17.50 -27.38 2.40
C GLY A 26 -15.98 -27.57 2.30
N LEU A 27 -15.39 -28.27 3.27
CA LEU A 27 -13.94 -28.48 3.34
C LEU A 27 -13.45 -29.40 2.20
N VAL A 28 -14.19 -30.45 1.90
CA VAL A 28 -13.92 -31.35 0.77
C VAL A 28 -14.10 -30.62 -0.57
N GLY A 29 -15.13 -29.78 -0.71
CA GLY A 29 -15.34 -28.98 -1.92
C GLY A 29 -14.20 -28.01 -2.19
N THR A 30 -13.70 -27.33 -1.16
CA THR A 30 -12.54 -26.43 -1.29
C THR A 30 -11.25 -27.18 -1.59
N ALA A 31 -11.03 -28.35 -0.99
CA ALA A 31 -9.84 -29.16 -1.24
C ALA A 31 -9.84 -29.74 -2.66
N LEU A 32 -11.00 -30.19 -3.17
CA LEU A 32 -11.14 -30.74 -4.52
C LEU A 32 -10.91 -29.65 -5.59
N LEU A 33 -11.42 -28.44 -5.37
CA LEU A 33 -11.20 -27.30 -6.28
C LEU A 33 -9.75 -26.80 -6.27
N ALA A 34 -9.08 -26.82 -5.11
CA ALA A 34 -7.65 -26.52 -5.01
C ALA A 34 -6.80 -27.57 -5.76
N LEU A 35 -7.19 -28.84 -5.69
CA LEU A 35 -6.53 -29.93 -6.43
C LEU A 35 -6.76 -29.84 -7.94
N LEU A 36 -7.96 -29.46 -8.40
CA LEU A 36 -8.19 -29.21 -9.83
C LEU A 36 -7.39 -28.01 -10.34
N GLY A 37 -7.23 -26.95 -9.53
CA GLY A 37 -6.41 -25.78 -9.87
C GLY A 37 -4.91 -26.10 -10.03
N LEU A 38 -4.40 -27.11 -9.31
CA LEU A 38 -3.02 -27.58 -9.44
C LEU A 38 -2.77 -28.34 -10.76
N ALA A 39 -3.81 -28.90 -11.38
CA ALA A 39 -3.68 -29.71 -12.60
C ALA A 39 -3.78 -28.91 -13.91
N SER A 40 -4.35 -27.69 -13.90
CA SER A 40 -4.72 -26.99 -15.15
C SER A 40 -4.06 -25.63 -15.38
N GLY A 41 -3.10 -25.21 -14.55
CA GLY A 41 -2.22 -24.09 -14.87
C GLY A 41 -2.03 -23.09 -13.73
N GLY A 42 -0.80 -23.03 -13.23
CA GLY A 42 -0.24 -21.92 -12.47
C GLY A 42 -0.82 -21.69 -11.07
N PHE A 43 0.07 -21.53 -10.10
CA PHE A 43 -0.24 -21.09 -8.72
C PHE A 43 -1.19 -19.87 -8.67
N TRP A 44 -1.12 -19.00 -9.68
CA TRP A 44 -1.97 -17.82 -9.82
C TRP A 44 -3.44 -18.12 -10.13
N SER A 45 -3.74 -19.20 -10.85
CA SER A 45 -5.13 -19.65 -11.07
C SER A 45 -5.77 -20.14 -9.78
N MET A 46 -4.97 -20.80 -8.93
CA MET A 46 -5.40 -21.23 -7.59
C MET A 46 -5.78 -20.03 -6.71
N VAL A 47 -4.98 -18.96 -6.74
CA VAL A 47 -5.24 -17.74 -5.95
C VAL A 47 -6.51 -17.02 -6.43
N LEU A 48 -6.74 -16.94 -7.74
CA LEU A 48 -7.95 -16.33 -8.30
C LEU A 48 -9.21 -17.14 -7.97
N MET A 49 -9.16 -18.47 -8.09
CA MET A 49 -10.30 -19.33 -7.77
C MET A 49 -10.64 -19.30 -6.27
N VAL A 50 -9.65 -19.34 -5.39
CA VAL A 50 -9.86 -19.25 -3.94
C VAL A 50 -10.46 -17.88 -3.57
N SER A 51 -9.96 -16.79 -4.17
CA SER A 51 -10.48 -15.44 -3.93
C SER A 51 -11.93 -15.28 -4.40
N LEU A 52 -12.27 -15.81 -5.59
CA LEU A 52 -13.63 -15.78 -6.13
C LEU A 52 -14.62 -16.56 -5.25
N VAL A 53 -14.22 -17.73 -4.75
CA VAL A 53 -15.06 -18.55 -3.86
C VAL A 53 -15.31 -17.84 -2.53
N ILE A 54 -14.29 -17.20 -1.93
CA ILE A 54 -14.46 -16.42 -0.70
C ILE A 54 -15.42 -15.25 -0.92
N LEU A 55 -15.29 -14.55 -2.05
CA LEU A 55 -16.15 -13.42 -2.41
C LEU A 55 -17.60 -13.86 -2.62
N LEU A 56 -17.84 -14.92 -3.40
CA LEU A 56 -19.19 -15.45 -3.62
C LEU A 56 -19.83 -15.93 -2.32
N THR A 57 -19.05 -16.54 -1.41
CA THR A 57 -19.55 -16.99 -0.11
C THR A 57 -19.94 -15.81 0.80
N ALA A 58 -19.16 -14.72 0.78
CA ALA A 58 -19.46 -13.50 1.51
C ALA A 58 -20.71 -12.79 0.96
N VAL A 59 -20.81 -12.66 -0.37
CA VAL A 59 -21.97 -12.05 -1.05
C VAL A 59 -23.24 -12.87 -0.80
N TYR A 60 -23.16 -14.20 -0.86
CA TYR A 60 -24.27 -15.08 -0.53
C TYR A 60 -24.73 -14.92 0.93
N GLY A 61 -23.79 -14.81 1.88
CA GLY A 61 -24.12 -14.55 3.29
C GLY A 61 -24.81 -13.20 3.54
N VAL A 62 -24.43 -12.17 2.79
CA VAL A 62 -25.03 -10.82 2.87
C VAL A 62 -26.43 -10.80 2.25
N LEU A 63 -26.60 -11.39 1.06
CA LEU A 63 -27.88 -11.41 0.33
C LEU A 63 -28.95 -12.24 1.05
N PHE A 64 -28.60 -13.42 1.56
CA PHE A 64 -29.57 -14.35 2.15
C PHE A 64 -29.77 -14.18 3.67
N ARG A 65 -29.11 -13.19 4.32
CA ARG A 65 -29.17 -12.90 5.77
C ARG A 65 -29.08 -14.14 6.69
N ARG A 66 -28.44 -15.23 6.25
CA ARG A 66 -28.20 -16.43 7.06
C ARG A 66 -26.76 -16.41 7.54
N THR A 67 -26.58 -16.62 8.84
CA THR A 67 -25.27 -16.72 9.50
C THR A 67 -24.50 -17.90 8.90
N THR A 68 -23.61 -17.59 7.96
CA THR A 68 -22.67 -18.57 7.38
C THR A 68 -21.64 -19.02 8.42
N TRP A 69 -20.98 -20.14 8.14
CA TRP A 69 -20.15 -20.94 9.07
C TRP A 69 -18.97 -20.17 9.72
N LEU A 70 -18.54 -19.05 9.13
CA LEU A 70 -17.67 -18.08 9.80
C LEU A 70 -18.55 -17.24 10.73
N ARG A 71 -18.54 -17.54 12.03
CA ARG A 71 -19.19 -16.75 13.09
C ARG A 71 -18.58 -15.34 13.20
N LEU A 72 -18.78 -14.51 12.18
CA LEU A 72 -18.34 -13.13 12.14
C LEU A 72 -19.28 -12.29 13.02
N PRO A 73 -18.71 -11.46 13.92
CA PRO A 73 -19.51 -10.61 14.80
C PRO A 73 -20.34 -9.62 13.98
N ARG A 74 -21.62 -9.51 14.36
CA ARG A 74 -22.68 -8.71 13.75
C ARG A 74 -22.48 -7.19 13.95
N LYS A 75 -21.27 -6.67 13.69
CA LYS A 75 -21.03 -5.22 13.60
C LYS A 75 -20.67 -4.90 12.15
N ARG A 76 -21.48 -4.04 11.53
CA ARG A 76 -21.52 -3.73 10.09
C ARG A 76 -20.17 -3.26 9.50
N THR A 77 -19.19 -2.95 10.35
CA THR A 77 -17.84 -2.49 9.97
C THR A 77 -16.84 -3.61 9.69
N ALA A 78 -17.07 -4.84 10.18
CA ALA A 78 -16.10 -5.94 10.02
C ALA A 78 -16.18 -6.65 8.66
N ALA A 79 -17.34 -6.62 7.99
CA ALA A 79 -17.51 -7.21 6.67
C ALA A 79 -16.84 -6.38 5.55
N ALA A 80 -16.74 -5.06 5.73
CA ALA A 80 -16.07 -4.16 4.78
C ALA A 80 -14.54 -4.34 4.78
N LEU A 81 -13.95 -4.68 5.93
CA LEU A 81 -12.51 -4.91 6.07
C LEU A 81 -12.06 -6.23 5.40
N GLY A 82 -12.89 -7.27 5.41
CA GLY A 82 -12.59 -8.52 4.71
C GLY A 82 -12.64 -8.39 3.19
N ALA A 83 -13.61 -7.62 2.65
CA ALA A 83 -13.71 -7.35 1.22
C ALA A 83 -12.59 -6.42 0.72
N GLY A 84 -12.18 -5.45 1.55
CA GLY A 84 -11.08 -4.53 1.21
C GLY A 84 -9.72 -5.22 1.08
N LEU A 85 -9.40 -6.18 1.96
CA LEU A 85 -8.12 -6.90 1.90
C LEU A 85 -8.04 -7.83 0.68
N ALA A 86 -9.16 -8.45 0.28
CA ALA A 86 -9.22 -9.27 -0.94
C ALA A 86 -9.11 -8.43 -2.23
N PHE A 87 -9.64 -7.20 -2.23
CA PHE A 87 -9.54 -6.28 -3.37
C PHE A 87 -8.11 -5.73 -3.56
N VAL A 88 -7.38 -5.49 -2.46
CA VAL A 88 -5.96 -5.06 -2.52
C VAL A 88 -5.05 -6.18 -3.06
N VAL A 89 -5.33 -7.45 -2.75
CA VAL A 89 -4.60 -8.59 -3.33
C VAL A 89 -4.94 -8.79 -4.82
N LEU A 90 -6.16 -8.45 -5.25
CA LEU A 90 -6.58 -8.47 -6.65
C LEU A 90 -5.86 -7.38 -7.49
N ILE A 91 -5.67 -6.17 -6.96
CA ILE A 91 -4.97 -5.09 -7.69
C ILE A 91 -3.46 -5.34 -7.77
N GLY A 92 -2.88 -5.98 -6.75
CA GLY A 92 -1.46 -6.37 -6.74
C GLY A 92 -1.08 -7.46 -7.75
N SER A 93 -2.05 -8.13 -8.39
CA SER A 93 -1.81 -9.28 -9.26
C SER A 93 -1.85 -8.97 -10.76
N SER A 94 -2.12 -7.72 -11.16
CA SER A 94 -2.22 -7.30 -12.56
C SER A 94 -0.86 -6.98 -13.23
N ALA A 95 0.25 -6.96 -12.48
CA ALA A 95 1.56 -6.57 -13.01
C ALA A 95 2.36 -7.71 -13.69
N ALA A 96 1.80 -8.91 -13.80
CA ALA A 96 2.50 -10.07 -14.40
C ALA A 96 1.70 -10.81 -15.49
N TYR A 97 0.65 -10.18 -16.05
CA TYR A 97 0.05 -10.63 -17.32
C TYR A 97 0.79 -10.01 -18.50
N GLY A 98 2.08 -10.34 -18.63
CA GLY A 98 2.93 -9.96 -19.74
C GLY A 98 3.50 -11.21 -20.41
N SER A 99 2.69 -11.85 -21.25
CA SER A 99 3.12 -12.57 -22.46
C SER A 99 4.20 -13.65 -22.31
N THR A 100 3.83 -14.84 -21.81
CA THR A 100 4.50 -16.07 -22.25
C THR A 100 3.85 -16.56 -23.55
N HIS A 101 4.22 -15.96 -24.68
CA HIS A 101 4.19 -16.69 -25.95
C HIS A 101 5.58 -17.31 -26.12
N PRO A 102 5.74 -18.63 -26.11
CA PRO A 102 6.98 -19.22 -26.60
C PRO A 102 7.04 -18.87 -28.09
N VAL A 103 8.00 -18.02 -28.46
CA VAL A 103 8.41 -17.91 -29.85
C VAL A 103 9.06 -19.25 -30.16
N GLU A 104 8.30 -20.08 -30.87
CA GLU A 104 8.76 -21.24 -31.62
C GLU A 104 10.09 -20.85 -32.30
N ALA A 105 11.20 -21.36 -31.78
CA ALA A 105 12.48 -21.22 -32.42
C ALA A 105 12.35 -21.85 -33.81
N VAL A 106 12.37 -21.02 -34.85
CA VAL A 106 12.50 -21.46 -36.23
C VAL A 106 13.80 -22.24 -36.31
N ARG A 107 13.65 -23.55 -36.23
CA ARG A 107 14.68 -24.55 -36.45
C ARG A 107 15.05 -24.46 -37.94
N PRO A 108 16.30 -24.17 -38.32
CA PRO A 108 16.68 -24.34 -39.72
C PRO A 108 16.53 -25.82 -40.07
N ALA A 109 15.84 -26.08 -41.17
CA ALA A 109 15.58 -27.41 -41.69
C ALA A 109 16.89 -28.22 -41.81
N PRO A 110 16.90 -29.52 -41.44
CA PRO A 110 18.00 -30.38 -41.84
C PRO A 110 17.86 -30.61 -43.35
N VAL A 111 18.78 -30.03 -44.13
CA VAL A 111 18.93 -30.38 -45.54
C VAL A 111 19.31 -31.86 -45.59
N ALA A 112 18.44 -32.65 -46.20
CA ALA A 112 18.63 -34.06 -46.43
C ALA A 112 19.91 -34.29 -47.25
N ALA A 113 20.92 -34.88 -46.61
CA ALA A 113 22.06 -35.47 -47.28
C ALA A 113 21.63 -36.82 -47.89
N GLY A 114 21.31 -36.81 -49.18
CA GLY A 114 21.26 -38.02 -50.03
C GLY A 114 22.64 -38.35 -50.58
N ALA A 115 23.09 -39.58 -50.31
CA ALA A 115 24.36 -40.21 -50.69
C ALA A 115 24.48 -40.53 -52.22
N PRO A 116 25.50 -41.31 -52.69
CA PRO A 116 26.95 -41.18 -52.58
C PRO A 116 27.61 -40.90 -53.97
N ALA A 117 28.90 -40.56 -53.96
CA ALA A 117 29.72 -40.37 -55.15
C ALA A 117 30.14 -41.72 -55.79
N HIS A 118 30.11 -41.76 -57.14
CA HIS A 118 30.82 -42.75 -57.98
C HIS A 118 32.01 -42.04 -58.66
N PRO A 119 33.18 -42.68 -58.84
CA PRO A 119 34.39 -41.96 -59.17
C PRO A 119 34.66 -41.81 -60.68
N SER A 120 35.34 -40.70 -60.98
CA SER A 120 36.41 -40.52 -61.98
C SER A 120 36.13 -40.77 -63.47
N ALA A 121 36.16 -39.68 -64.24
CA ALA A 121 36.83 -39.63 -65.54
C ALA A 121 37.39 -38.22 -65.79
N THR A 122 38.72 -38.13 -65.95
CA THR A 122 39.55 -36.95 -66.24
C THR A 122 39.78 -36.83 -67.77
N PRO A 123 40.43 -35.78 -68.30
CA PRO A 123 40.00 -34.40 -68.50
C PRO A 123 39.88 -34.04 -70.01
N LYS A 124 39.24 -32.90 -70.32
CA LYS A 124 39.52 -32.18 -71.59
C LYS A 124 39.75 -30.71 -71.29
N HIS A 125 40.99 -30.26 -71.46
CA HIS A 125 41.36 -28.85 -71.38
C HIS A 125 40.53 -28.04 -72.39
N THR A 126 39.75 -27.10 -71.88
CA THR A 126 39.13 -26.03 -72.67
C THR A 126 39.31 -24.76 -71.86
N ASN A 127 40.10 -23.83 -72.41
CA ASN A 127 40.35 -22.52 -71.84
C ASN A 127 39.01 -21.82 -71.59
N THR A 128 38.61 -21.74 -70.34
CA THR A 128 37.39 -21.07 -69.88
C THR A 128 37.81 -19.68 -69.39
N PRO A 129 37.18 -18.58 -69.83
CA PRO A 129 37.52 -17.26 -69.32
C PRO A 129 37.28 -17.22 -67.80
N THR A 130 38.23 -16.66 -67.07
CA THR A 130 38.17 -16.39 -65.63
C THR A 130 36.80 -15.80 -65.27
N PRO A 131 36.00 -16.42 -64.37
CA PRO A 131 34.77 -15.80 -63.93
C PRO A 131 35.11 -14.49 -63.21
N THR A 132 34.60 -13.38 -63.73
CA THR A 132 34.62 -12.10 -63.04
C THR A 132 33.97 -12.30 -61.66
N PRO A 133 34.64 -11.94 -60.54
CA PRO A 133 34.03 -12.10 -59.22
C PRO A 133 32.76 -11.27 -59.18
N THR A 134 31.62 -11.92 -58.98
CA THR A 134 30.36 -11.22 -58.71
C THR A 134 30.41 -10.76 -57.25
N PRO A 135 30.29 -9.46 -56.95
CA PRO A 135 30.36 -8.98 -55.58
C PRO A 135 29.22 -9.58 -54.76
N VAL A 136 29.53 -10.07 -53.56
CA VAL A 136 28.52 -10.68 -52.69
C VAL A 136 27.85 -9.57 -51.89
N VAL A 137 26.57 -9.35 -52.15
CA VAL A 137 25.74 -8.40 -51.40
C VAL A 137 24.94 -9.15 -50.33
N THR A 138 25.15 -8.78 -49.07
CA THR A 138 24.44 -9.35 -47.92
C THR A 138 23.64 -8.25 -47.24
N THR A 139 22.44 -8.57 -46.74
CA THR A 139 21.66 -7.66 -45.89
C THR A 139 21.54 -8.23 -44.49
N GLU A 140 21.72 -7.39 -43.48
CA GLU A 140 21.57 -7.75 -42.08
C GLU A 140 20.59 -6.80 -41.39
N THR A 141 19.92 -7.33 -40.36
CA THR A 141 19.02 -6.53 -39.51
C THR A 141 19.76 -6.17 -38.22
N VAL A 142 20.02 -4.88 -38.02
CA VAL A 142 20.71 -4.36 -36.83
C VAL A 142 19.72 -3.57 -35.98
N THR A 143 19.73 -3.84 -34.68
CA THR A 143 18.86 -3.14 -33.72
C THR A 143 19.69 -2.22 -32.85
N GLU A 144 19.30 -0.95 -32.78
CA GLU A 144 19.90 0.08 -31.93
C GLU A 144 18.87 0.54 -30.90
N THR A 145 19.30 0.68 -29.64
CA THR A 145 18.44 1.12 -28.55
C THR A 145 18.90 2.46 -28.00
N THR A 146 17.95 3.34 -27.69
CA THR A 146 18.21 4.66 -27.12
C THR A 146 17.27 4.88 -25.93
N ALA A 147 17.79 5.40 -24.82
CA ALA A 147 16.98 5.73 -23.66
C ALA A 147 16.14 6.98 -23.93
N ILE A 148 14.86 6.95 -23.54
CA ILE A 148 13.97 8.11 -23.55
C ILE A 148 13.90 8.63 -22.11
N PRO A 149 14.42 9.83 -21.81
CA PRO A 149 14.48 10.32 -20.45
C PRO A 149 13.09 10.47 -19.84
N PHE A 150 12.94 10.16 -18.55
CA PHE A 150 11.70 10.45 -17.83
C PHE A 150 11.51 11.94 -17.57
N THR A 151 10.24 12.35 -17.43
CA THR A 151 9.87 13.70 -17.03
C THR A 151 9.62 13.77 -15.52
N THR A 152 9.77 14.95 -14.92
CA THR A 152 9.44 15.19 -13.51
C THR A 152 8.13 15.98 -13.39
N THR A 153 7.32 15.63 -12.39
CA THR A 153 6.06 16.30 -12.07
C THR A 153 5.96 16.51 -10.57
N SER A 154 5.27 17.56 -10.16
CA SER A 154 5.03 17.84 -8.75
C SER A 154 3.54 17.92 -8.46
N VAL A 155 3.14 17.33 -7.33
CA VAL A 155 1.76 17.32 -6.85
C VAL A 155 1.76 17.85 -5.43
N GLU A 156 0.84 18.78 -5.13
CA GLU A 156 0.68 19.30 -3.78
C GLU A 156 -0.17 18.37 -2.91
N SER A 157 0.20 18.24 -1.64
CA SER A 157 -0.54 17.48 -0.65
C SER A 157 -0.88 18.35 0.55
N ALA A 158 -2.17 18.61 0.72
CA ALA A 158 -2.72 19.35 1.86
C ALA A 158 -2.63 18.59 3.19
N THR A 159 -2.21 17.32 3.18
CA THR A 159 -2.05 16.49 4.39
C THR A 159 -0.58 16.33 4.80
N ALA A 160 0.37 16.54 3.89
CA ALA A 160 1.79 16.49 4.19
C ALA A 160 2.27 17.85 4.71
N ALA A 161 3.17 17.83 5.70
CA ALA A 161 3.65 19.05 6.37
C ALA A 161 4.25 20.05 5.38
N SER A 162 3.95 21.33 5.57
CA SER A 162 4.50 22.41 4.76
C SER A 162 6.03 22.37 4.72
N GLY A 163 6.61 22.51 3.53
CA GLY A 163 8.06 22.45 3.31
C GLY A 163 8.64 21.04 3.23
N SER A 164 7.82 19.99 3.37
CA SER A 164 8.24 18.61 3.08
C SER A 164 8.11 18.29 1.59
N SER A 165 9.00 17.44 1.08
CA SER A 165 8.90 16.89 -0.27
C SER A 165 9.32 15.42 -0.26
N ALA A 166 8.57 14.58 -0.98
CA ALA A 166 8.89 13.17 -1.13
C ALA A 166 8.59 12.69 -2.55
N VAL A 167 9.51 11.91 -3.13
CA VAL A 167 9.24 11.21 -4.39
C VAL A 167 8.24 10.09 -4.11
N THR A 168 7.03 10.22 -4.65
CA THR A 168 5.93 9.26 -4.49
C THR A 168 5.82 8.30 -5.65
N THR A 169 6.39 8.65 -6.80
CA THR A 169 6.54 7.75 -7.96
C THR A 169 7.92 7.98 -8.54
N VAL A 170 8.73 6.92 -8.56
CA VAL A 170 10.10 6.99 -9.12
C VAL A 170 10.00 7.06 -10.64
N GLY A 171 10.77 7.98 -11.24
CA GLY A 171 10.87 8.06 -12.69
C GLY A 171 11.73 6.95 -13.27
N VAL A 172 11.34 6.45 -14.44
CA VAL A 172 12.08 5.40 -15.16
C VAL A 172 12.17 5.79 -16.62
N ASP A 173 13.37 5.75 -17.18
CA ASP A 173 13.58 6.02 -18.60
C ASP A 173 12.86 4.98 -19.47
N GLY A 174 12.29 5.45 -20.56
CA GLY A 174 11.76 4.60 -21.63
C GLY A 174 12.87 4.09 -22.54
N VAL A 175 12.49 3.26 -23.50
CA VAL A 175 13.39 2.70 -24.51
C VAL A 175 12.78 2.92 -25.90
N GLN A 176 13.54 3.55 -26.76
CA GLN A 176 13.31 3.61 -28.20
C GLN A 176 14.16 2.53 -28.86
N THR A 177 13.57 1.78 -29.77
CA THR A 177 14.25 0.74 -30.54
C THR A 177 14.15 1.06 -32.02
N LYS A 178 15.31 1.26 -32.65
CA LYS A 178 15.45 1.49 -34.08
C LYS A 178 16.00 0.22 -34.72
N THR A 179 15.33 -0.25 -35.75
CA THR A 179 15.76 -1.41 -36.53
C THR A 179 16.19 -0.92 -37.89
N PHE A 180 17.41 -1.25 -38.28
CA PHE A 180 18.01 -0.89 -39.54
C PHE A 180 18.23 -2.13 -40.39
N THR A 181 17.95 -2.01 -41.69
CA THR A 181 18.47 -2.94 -42.70
C THR A 181 19.78 -2.37 -43.22
N VAL A 182 20.87 -3.06 -42.91
CA VAL A 182 22.23 -2.69 -43.30
C VAL A 182 22.64 -3.56 -44.48
N THR A 183 23.10 -2.93 -45.56
CA THR A 183 23.60 -3.62 -46.75
C THR A 183 25.12 -3.64 -46.70
N TYR A 184 25.69 -4.81 -46.88
CA TYR A 184 27.12 -5.03 -46.97
C TYR A 184 27.48 -5.52 -48.37
N THR A 185 28.53 -4.94 -48.95
CA THR A 185 29.14 -5.44 -50.19
C THR A 185 30.53 -5.91 -49.86
N ASP A 186 30.82 -7.20 -50.11
CA ASP A 186 32.10 -7.83 -49.77
C ASP A 186 32.51 -7.63 -48.30
N GLY A 187 31.52 -7.63 -47.40
CA GLY A 187 31.70 -7.46 -45.95
C GLY A 187 31.85 -6.02 -45.45
N VAL A 188 31.81 -5.02 -46.34
CA VAL A 188 31.86 -3.59 -45.97
C VAL A 188 30.46 -3.00 -46.02
N GLU A 189 30.05 -2.28 -44.96
CA GLU A 189 28.76 -1.56 -44.92
C GLU A 189 28.70 -0.52 -46.04
N THR A 190 27.84 -0.74 -47.03
CA THR A 190 27.65 0.15 -48.19
C THR A 190 26.38 0.99 -48.08
N GLY A 191 25.48 0.64 -47.17
CA GLY A 191 24.28 1.45 -46.91
C GLY A 191 23.51 1.00 -45.68
N ARG A 192 22.77 1.94 -45.11
CA ARG A 192 21.88 1.71 -43.97
C ARG A 192 20.54 2.38 -44.21
N THR A 193 19.46 1.64 -43.99
CA THR A 193 18.09 2.15 -44.11
C THR A 193 17.32 1.85 -42.84
N LEU A 194 16.57 2.84 -42.32
CA LEU A 194 15.73 2.68 -41.14
C LEU A 194 14.47 1.90 -41.53
N ALA A 195 14.31 0.70 -40.98
CA ALA A 195 13.17 -0.17 -41.22
C ALA A 195 12.03 0.08 -40.23
N SER A 196 12.37 0.34 -38.96
CA SER A 196 11.39 0.70 -37.93
C SER A 196 11.99 1.61 -36.86
N ASP A 197 11.16 2.47 -36.30
CA ASP A 197 11.49 3.29 -35.13
C ASP A 197 10.28 3.28 -34.20
N VAL A 198 10.40 2.59 -33.07
CA VAL A 198 9.28 2.38 -32.14
C VAL A 198 9.73 2.57 -30.70
N VAL A 199 8.86 3.14 -29.89
CA VAL A 199 9.04 3.18 -28.43
C VAL A 199 8.62 1.82 -27.88
N THR A 200 9.59 1.01 -27.47
CA THR A 200 9.36 -0.33 -26.92
C THR A 200 8.99 -0.30 -25.45
N THR A 201 9.49 0.71 -24.71
CA THR A 201 9.13 0.97 -23.32
C THR A 201 8.83 2.46 -23.15
N ALA A 202 7.63 2.81 -22.69
CA ALA A 202 7.31 4.21 -22.41
C ALA A 202 8.04 4.70 -21.14
N PRO A 203 8.52 5.95 -21.10
CA PRO A 203 9.09 6.52 -19.88
C PRO A 203 8.00 6.68 -18.81
N VAL A 204 8.36 6.44 -17.57
CA VAL A 204 7.50 6.67 -16.40
C VAL A 204 7.90 7.98 -15.75
N ALA A 205 6.97 8.93 -15.64
CA ALA A 205 7.25 10.21 -15.02
C ALA A 205 7.54 10.07 -13.51
N GLN A 206 8.55 10.79 -13.03
CA GLN A 206 8.77 10.95 -11.59
C GLN A 206 7.71 11.90 -11.02
N VAL A 207 7.11 11.51 -9.91
CA VAL A 207 6.14 12.35 -9.17
C VAL A 207 6.74 12.68 -7.81
N THR A 208 6.91 13.97 -7.54
CA THR A 208 7.32 14.49 -6.22
C THR A 208 6.13 15.16 -5.55
N THR A 209 5.71 14.62 -4.41
CA THR A 209 4.66 15.22 -3.58
C THR A 209 5.26 16.29 -2.69
N ILE A 210 4.73 17.52 -2.74
CA ILE A 210 5.12 18.65 -1.89
C ILE A 210 4.03 18.88 -0.84
N GLY A 211 4.41 18.94 0.43
CA GLY A 211 3.47 19.21 1.51
C GLY A 211 3.13 20.69 1.63
N THR A 212 1.84 20.98 1.83
CA THR A 212 1.29 22.33 2.03
C THR A 212 0.52 22.47 3.34
N TYR A 213 0.51 21.42 4.19
CA TYR A 213 -0.21 21.43 5.46
C TYR A 213 0.48 22.31 6.51
N VAL A 214 -0.27 23.30 7.00
CA VAL A 214 0.11 24.09 8.19
C VAL A 214 -0.76 23.63 9.34
N ALA A 215 -0.13 23.12 10.40
CA ALA A 215 -0.86 22.74 11.60
C ALA A 215 -1.54 23.98 12.20
N PRO A 216 -2.82 23.89 12.60
CA PRO A 216 -3.47 24.97 13.31
C PRO A 216 -2.67 25.29 14.59
N PRO A 217 -2.66 26.55 15.03
CA PRO A 217 -2.02 26.92 16.28
C PRO A 217 -2.59 26.06 17.41
N PRO A 218 -1.75 25.66 18.39
CA PRO A 218 -2.24 24.92 19.53
C PRO A 218 -3.34 25.73 20.23
N PRO A 219 -4.37 25.08 20.80
CA PRO A 219 -5.35 25.76 21.62
C PRO A 219 -4.66 26.60 22.71
N PRO A 220 -5.23 27.76 23.10
CA PRO A 220 -4.72 28.52 24.23
C PRO A 220 -4.53 27.61 25.44
N ALA A 221 -3.39 27.76 26.13
CA ALA A 221 -3.18 27.05 27.38
C ALA A 221 -4.32 27.34 28.35
N PRO A 222 -4.76 26.37 29.17
CA PRO A 222 -5.71 26.63 30.23
C PRO A 222 -5.19 27.77 31.12
N PRO A 223 -6.07 28.66 31.62
CA PRO A 223 -5.65 29.67 32.58
C PRO A 223 -4.98 28.98 33.77
N VAL A 224 -3.80 29.48 34.15
CA VAL A 224 -3.04 28.95 35.29
C VAL A 224 -3.91 29.09 36.54
N ALA A 225 -4.09 27.99 37.27
CA ALA A 225 -4.85 28.01 38.52
C ALA A 225 -4.20 28.99 39.52
N PRO A 226 -4.99 29.73 40.31
CA PRO A 226 -4.43 30.66 41.29
C PRO A 226 -3.63 29.89 42.34
N THR A 227 -2.39 30.33 42.59
CA THR A 227 -1.57 29.81 43.69
C THR A 227 -2.01 30.48 44.99
N CYS A 228 -2.70 29.73 45.85
CA CYS A 228 -3.18 30.27 47.11
C CYS A 228 -2.04 30.39 48.14
N THR A 229 -1.49 31.59 48.32
CA THR A 229 -0.38 31.83 49.27
C THR A 229 -0.80 31.60 50.72
N ASN A 230 -2.01 32.04 51.09
CA ASN A 230 -2.61 31.83 52.42
C ASN A 230 -3.37 30.50 52.57
N GLY A 231 -3.06 29.52 51.71
CA GLY A 231 -3.74 28.24 51.66
C GLY A 231 -5.16 28.31 51.10
N SER A 232 -5.84 27.16 51.07
CA SER A 232 -7.17 27.02 50.49
C SER A 232 -8.18 26.42 51.47
N TYR A 233 -9.48 26.64 51.20
CA TYR A 233 -10.58 26.02 51.91
C TYR A 233 -11.61 25.47 50.93
N VAL A 234 -12.40 24.49 51.36
CA VAL A 234 -13.51 23.96 50.57
C VAL A 234 -14.76 24.76 50.90
N ASN A 235 -15.37 25.39 49.89
CA ASN A 235 -16.60 26.14 50.09
C ASN A 235 -17.82 25.21 50.21
N ALA A 236 -18.99 25.78 50.52
CA ALA A 236 -20.24 25.00 50.66
C ALA A 236 -20.67 24.24 49.38
N ALA A 237 -20.14 24.62 48.21
CA ALA A 237 -20.37 23.93 46.94
C ALA A 237 -19.37 22.80 46.66
N GLY A 238 -18.42 22.54 47.56
CA GLY A 238 -17.40 21.50 47.42
C GLY A 238 -16.15 21.94 46.63
N ASN A 239 -16.05 23.23 46.25
CA ASN A 239 -14.92 23.73 45.47
C ASN A 239 -13.79 24.22 46.38
N THR A 240 -12.55 23.86 46.06
CA THR A 240 -11.34 24.41 46.69
C THR A 240 -11.11 25.84 46.22
N VAL A 241 -11.21 26.79 47.14
CA VAL A 241 -11.07 28.24 46.90
C VAL A 241 -9.91 28.78 47.74
N CYS A 242 -9.16 29.75 47.22
CA CYS A 242 -8.11 30.41 48.00
C CYS A 242 -8.71 31.20 49.16
N ARG A 243 -8.03 31.17 50.32
CA ARG A 243 -8.40 32.05 51.44
C ARG A 243 -8.14 33.51 51.05
N PRO A 244 -8.91 34.46 51.60
CA PRO A 244 -8.66 35.88 51.37
C PRO A 244 -7.21 36.26 51.71
N GLU A 245 -6.62 37.14 50.91
CA GLU A 245 -5.25 37.61 51.14
C GLU A 245 -5.10 39.12 51.00
N VAL A 246 -4.20 39.69 51.79
CA VAL A 246 -3.78 41.09 51.64
C VAL A 246 -2.69 41.12 50.57
N SER A 247 -2.93 41.89 49.51
CA SER A 247 -1.96 42.12 48.44
C SER A 247 -2.00 43.59 48.03
N SER A 248 -0.90 44.12 47.50
CA SER A 248 -0.84 45.48 46.96
C SER A 248 -1.62 45.61 45.64
N SER A 249 -1.83 44.51 44.93
CA SER A 249 -2.58 44.43 43.67
C SER A 249 -3.45 43.18 43.63
N ALA A 250 -4.50 43.20 42.81
CA ALA A 250 -5.42 42.06 42.65
C ALA A 250 -4.65 40.80 42.20
N PRO A 251 -4.57 39.76 43.04
CA PRO A 251 -3.93 38.50 42.67
C PRO A 251 -4.70 37.82 41.52
N SER A 252 -3.99 37.02 40.72
CA SER A 252 -4.64 36.21 39.69
C SER A 252 -5.71 35.31 40.31
N GLY A 253 -6.92 35.32 39.75
CA GLY A 253 -8.07 34.56 40.26
C GLY A 253 -8.86 35.21 41.39
N ALA A 254 -8.45 36.39 41.88
CA ALA A 254 -9.28 37.16 42.82
C ALA A 254 -10.55 37.65 42.11
N THR A 255 -11.69 37.49 42.77
CA THR A 255 -13.02 37.83 42.23
C THR A 255 -13.58 39.10 42.85
N ALA A 256 -13.07 39.54 44.00
CA ALA A 256 -13.52 40.74 44.67
C ALA A 256 -12.43 41.37 45.54
N LYS A 257 -12.52 42.68 45.76
CA LYS A 257 -11.83 43.42 46.81
C LYS A 257 -12.80 43.73 47.94
N CYS A 258 -12.46 43.33 49.16
CA CYS A 258 -13.26 43.57 50.35
C CYS A 258 -13.05 44.99 50.91
N GLY A 259 -13.95 45.42 51.80
CA GLY A 259 -13.93 46.74 52.44
C GLY A 259 -12.69 46.99 53.29
N ASP A 260 -12.13 45.94 53.89
CA ASP A 260 -10.87 45.99 54.64
C ASP A 260 -9.61 45.97 53.76
N GLY A 261 -9.77 45.92 52.43
CA GLY A 261 -8.67 45.90 51.47
C GLY A 261 -8.14 44.51 51.10
N THR A 262 -8.64 43.43 51.73
CA THR A 262 -8.29 42.04 51.35
C THR A 262 -8.91 41.66 50.00
N TYR A 263 -8.26 40.74 49.27
CA TYR A 263 -8.80 40.17 48.04
C TYR A 263 -9.45 38.81 48.32
N SER A 264 -10.69 38.66 47.87
CA SER A 264 -11.46 37.41 47.95
C SER A 264 -11.39 36.64 46.65
N PHE A 265 -11.40 35.31 46.76
CA PHE A 265 -11.47 34.37 45.64
C PHE A 265 -12.83 33.64 45.59
N SER A 266 -13.81 34.15 46.34
CA SER A 266 -15.14 33.54 46.44
C SER A 266 -15.81 33.45 45.07
N GLN A 267 -16.36 32.28 44.76
CA GLN A 267 -17.11 32.03 43.53
C GLN A 267 -18.60 32.43 43.64
N SER A 268 -19.05 32.82 44.84
CA SER A 268 -20.42 33.26 45.09
C SER A 268 -20.47 34.79 45.25
N ARG A 269 -21.58 35.42 44.89
CA ARG A 269 -21.86 36.82 45.25
C ARG A 269 -22.47 36.97 46.64
N ARG A 270 -23.20 35.95 47.11
CA ARG A 270 -23.87 35.97 48.42
C ARG A 270 -22.86 35.66 49.51
N GLY A 271 -22.76 36.55 50.51
CA GLY A 271 -21.89 36.41 51.68
C GLY A 271 -20.41 36.75 51.43
N THR A 272 -20.03 37.17 50.22
CA THR A 272 -18.63 37.51 49.94
C THR A 272 -18.22 38.75 50.71
N CYS A 273 -17.05 38.69 51.34
CA CYS A 273 -16.52 39.72 52.22
C CYS A 273 -17.41 40.05 53.44
N SER A 274 -18.35 39.18 53.84
CA SER A 274 -19.26 39.48 54.97
C SER A 274 -18.53 39.78 56.28
N SER A 275 -17.41 39.09 56.52
CA SER A 275 -16.54 39.32 57.69
C SER A 275 -15.45 40.38 57.46
N HIS A 276 -15.39 40.96 56.26
CA HIS A 276 -14.33 41.85 55.77
C HIS A 276 -14.89 43.22 55.34
N GLY A 277 -16.00 43.65 55.95
CA GLY A 277 -16.62 44.95 55.67
C GLY A 277 -17.45 45.01 54.38
N GLY A 278 -17.84 43.87 53.81
CA GLY A 278 -18.56 43.79 52.55
C GLY A 278 -17.66 43.94 51.33
N VAL A 279 -18.24 43.82 50.13
CA VAL A 279 -17.50 43.94 48.88
C VAL A 279 -17.34 45.41 48.51
N ALA A 280 -16.10 45.88 48.41
CA ALA A 280 -15.77 47.22 47.93
C ALA A 280 -15.80 47.29 46.39
N ALA A 281 -15.29 46.26 45.71
CA ALA A 281 -15.32 46.15 44.25
C ALA A 281 -15.32 44.68 43.79
N TRP A 282 -16.01 44.39 42.68
CA TRP A 282 -15.88 43.12 41.96
C TRP A 282 -14.80 43.24 40.88
N LEU A 283 -14.03 42.19 40.66
CA LEU A 283 -12.93 42.12 39.69
C LEU A 283 -13.30 41.29 38.46
#